data_AF-A0A7W0LLA2-F1
#
_entry.id   AF-A0A7W0LLA2-F1
#
_cell.length_a   1.000
_cell.length_b   1.000
_cell.length_c   1.000
_cell.angle_alpha   90.00
_cell.angle_beta   90.00
_cell.angle_gamma   90.00
#
_symmetry.space_group_name_H-M   'P 1'
#
loop_
_entity.id
_entity.type
_entity.pdbx_description
1 polymer ?
#
loop_
_entity_poly.entity_id
_entity_poly.type
_entity_poly.pdbx_seq_one_letter_code
_entity_poly.pdbx_strand_id
1 'polypeptide(L)'
;MDPIALKNRLVMATALWKESTDEPLPKLPPGDPAEQIQELELRLVRVMIAEATPESAKRIAERTWDLVHDRPETDPVKQAVVKAHEELAELGRPKGEALEQ
;
A
#
# COMPACT_ATOMS: atom_id res chain seq x y z
N MET A 1 -12.42 17.43 -1.67
CA MET A 1 -11.42 17.03 -2.69
C MET A 1 -12.00 17.26 -4.08
N ASP A 2 -11.16 17.49 -5.07
CA ASP A 2 -11.59 17.62 -6.46
C ASP A 2 -12.08 16.25 -7.03
N PRO A 3 -13.20 16.20 -7.78
CA PRO A 3 -13.72 14.95 -8.35
C PRO A 3 -12.76 14.24 -9.31
N ILE A 4 -11.92 14.97 -10.05
CA ILE A 4 -10.91 14.39 -10.96
C ILE A 4 -9.82 13.72 -10.12
N ALA A 5 -9.39 14.35 -9.02
CA ALA A 5 -8.43 13.76 -8.11
C ALA A 5 -8.94 12.44 -7.49
N LEU A 6 -10.21 12.39 -7.09
CA LEU A 6 -10.84 11.17 -6.57
C LEU A 6 -10.92 10.07 -7.63
N LYS A 7 -11.33 10.41 -8.86
CA LYS A 7 -11.34 9.46 -9.98
C LYS A 7 -9.94 8.89 -10.24
N ASN A 8 -8.92 9.74 -10.27
CA ASN A 8 -7.54 9.31 -10.52
C ASN A 8 -7.05 8.34 -9.44
N ARG A 9 -7.32 8.66 -8.16
CA ARG A 9 -7.01 7.76 -7.04
C ARG A 9 -7.70 6.41 -7.16
N LEU A 10 -9.00 6.41 -7.48
CA LEU A 10 -9.75 5.17 -7.67
C LEU A 10 -9.16 4.31 -8.81
N VAL A 11 -8.86 4.93 -9.96
CA VAL A 11 -8.27 4.19 -11.10
C VAL A 11 -6.92 3.60 -10.72
N MET A 12 -6.05 4.37 -10.07
CA MET A 12 -4.74 3.87 -9.63
C MET A 12 -4.86 2.74 -8.61
N ALA A 13 -5.69 2.91 -7.58
CA ALA A 13 -5.87 1.91 -6.54
C ALA A 13 -6.46 0.59 -7.09
N THR A 14 -7.42 0.67 -8.00
CA THR A 14 -8.06 -0.52 -8.59
C THR A 14 -7.15 -1.22 -9.61
N ALA A 15 -6.35 -0.47 -10.37
CA ALA A 15 -5.32 -1.05 -11.23
C ALA A 15 -4.26 -1.79 -10.39
N LEU A 16 -3.71 -1.14 -9.37
CA LEU A 16 -2.69 -1.74 -8.51
C LEU A 16 -3.20 -2.97 -7.75
N TRP A 17 -4.47 -2.96 -7.30
CA TRP A 17 -5.13 -4.14 -6.72
C TRP A 17 -5.11 -5.33 -7.67
N LYS A 18 -5.54 -5.12 -8.92
CA LYS A 18 -5.59 -6.18 -9.94
C LYS A 18 -4.19 -6.68 -10.33
N GLU A 19 -3.17 -5.83 -10.24
CA GLU A 19 -1.78 -6.19 -10.56
C GLU A 19 -1.02 -6.85 -9.40
N SER A 20 -1.51 -6.71 -8.17
CA SER A 20 -0.80 -7.15 -6.96
C SER A 20 -1.52 -8.26 -6.21
N THR A 21 -2.80 -8.50 -6.51
CA THR A 21 -3.63 -9.51 -5.86
C THR A 21 -4.42 -10.29 -6.92
N ASP A 22 -4.65 -11.57 -6.67
CA ASP A 22 -5.58 -12.41 -7.45
C ASP A 22 -7.03 -12.33 -6.94
N GLU A 23 -7.27 -11.52 -5.90
CA GLU A 23 -8.59 -11.36 -5.29
C GLU A 23 -9.49 -10.41 -6.09
N PRO A 24 -10.82 -10.65 -6.14
CA PRO A 24 -11.75 -9.69 -6.70
C PRO A 24 -11.70 -8.37 -5.92
N LEU A 25 -11.99 -7.25 -6.61
CA LEU A 25 -12.07 -5.95 -5.95
C LEU A 25 -13.03 -6.02 -4.75
N PRO A 26 -12.63 -5.51 -3.58
CA PRO A 26 -13.47 -5.54 -2.40
C PRO A 26 -14.68 -4.62 -2.59
N LYS A 27 -15.84 -5.08 -2.10
CA LYS A 27 -17.03 -4.22 -2.04
C LYS A 27 -16.82 -3.16 -0.97
N LEU A 28 -16.94 -1.89 -1.35
CA LEU A 28 -16.85 -0.76 -0.44
C LEU A 28 -18.26 -0.45 0.09
N PRO A 29 -18.44 -0.24 1.41
CA PRO A 29 -19.72 0.16 1.97
C PRO A 29 -20.14 1.51 1.38
N PRO A 30 -21.43 1.76 1.13
CA PRO A 30 -21.89 3.05 0.60
C PRO A 30 -21.54 4.19 1.57
N GLY A 31 -21.03 5.31 1.06
CA GLY A 31 -20.56 6.42 1.89
C GLY A 31 -19.96 7.55 1.07
N ASP A 32 -19.15 8.39 1.72
CA ASP A 32 -18.42 9.44 1.03
C ASP A 32 -17.38 8.82 0.07
N PRO A 33 -17.33 9.24 -1.21
CA PRO A 33 -16.41 8.67 -2.19
C PRO A 33 -14.93 8.77 -1.78
N ALA A 34 -14.54 9.84 -1.08
CA ALA A 34 -13.15 9.99 -0.64
C ALA A 34 -12.81 8.99 0.47
N GLU A 35 -13.73 8.77 1.40
CA GLU A 35 -13.57 7.76 2.45
C GLU A 35 -13.55 6.34 1.88
N GLN A 36 -14.44 6.03 0.93
CA GLN A 36 -14.46 4.74 0.25
C GLN A 36 -13.14 4.43 -0.47
N ILE A 37 -12.63 5.40 -1.23
CA ILE A 37 -11.36 5.24 -1.96
C ILE A 37 -10.20 5.08 -0.98
N GLN A 38 -10.18 5.87 0.10
CA GLN A 38 -9.17 5.74 1.14
C GLN A 38 -9.21 4.35 1.80
N GLU A 39 -10.39 3.81 2.05
CA GLU A 39 -10.55 2.48 2.64
C GLU A 39 -10.01 1.37 1.71
N LEU A 40 -10.28 1.49 0.41
CA LEU A 40 -9.71 0.62 -0.62
C LEU A 40 -8.18 0.66 -0.62
N GLU A 41 -7.61 1.87 -0.61
CA GLU A 41 -6.16 2.07 -0.61
C GLU A 41 -5.50 1.50 0.64
N LEU A 42 -6.09 1.72 1.83
CA LEU A 42 -5.60 1.14 3.08
C LEU A 42 -5.66 -0.39 3.05
N ARG A 43 -6.72 -0.97 2.51
CA ARG A 43 -6.85 -2.41 2.37
C ARG A 43 -5.82 -2.97 1.40
N LEU A 44 -5.62 -2.32 0.25
CA LEU A 44 -4.61 -2.69 -0.73
C LEU A 44 -3.22 -2.73 -0.11
N VAL A 45 -2.84 -1.66 0.60
CA VAL A 45 -1.56 -1.59 1.32
C VAL A 45 -1.43 -2.75 2.30
N ARG A 46 -2.44 -2.98 3.16
CA ARG A 46 -2.43 -4.09 4.13
C ARG A 46 -2.26 -5.47 3.48
N VAL A 47 -2.97 -5.75 2.39
CA VAL A 47 -2.88 -7.04 1.70
C VAL A 47 -1.49 -7.22 1.12
N MET A 48 -0.95 -6.23 0.41
CA MET A 48 0.38 -6.35 -0.17
C MET A 48 1.47 -6.55 0.88
N ILE A 49 1.37 -5.88 2.04
CA ILE A 49 2.33 -6.09 3.14
C ILE A 49 2.17 -7.48 3.74
N ALA A 50 0.94 -7.95 3.94
CA ALA A 50 0.67 -9.27 4.51
C ALA A 50 1.16 -10.41 3.60
N GLU A 51 1.14 -10.22 2.29
CA GLU A 51 1.65 -11.16 1.30
C GLU A 51 3.13 -10.93 0.94
N ALA A 52 3.79 -9.95 1.57
CA ALA A 52 5.18 -9.67 1.31
C ALA A 52 6.07 -10.84 1.77
N THR A 53 7.03 -11.18 0.92
CA THR A 53 8.12 -12.10 1.22
C THR A 53 9.43 -11.31 1.28
N PRO A 54 10.50 -11.85 1.87
CA PRO A 54 11.81 -11.17 1.86
C PRO A 54 12.28 -10.77 0.46
N GLU A 55 11.97 -11.58 -0.56
CA GLU A 55 12.32 -11.34 -1.95
C GLU A 55 11.45 -10.25 -2.60
N SER A 56 10.18 -10.13 -2.18
CA SER A 56 9.24 -9.14 -2.73
C SER A 56 9.15 -7.85 -1.91
N ALA A 57 9.70 -7.82 -0.68
CA ALA A 57 9.57 -6.71 0.26
C ALA A 57 9.98 -5.36 -0.33
N LYS A 58 11.13 -5.30 -1.01
CA LYS A 58 11.60 -4.08 -1.68
C LYS A 58 10.62 -3.62 -2.78
N ARG A 59 10.18 -4.55 -3.62
CA ARG A 59 9.25 -4.27 -4.73
C ARG A 59 7.90 -3.77 -4.21
N ILE A 60 7.41 -4.34 -3.12
CA ILE A 60 6.15 -3.94 -2.48
C ILE A 60 6.30 -2.55 -1.84
N ALA A 61 7.44 -2.26 -1.21
CA ALA A 61 7.73 -0.92 -0.70
C ALA A 61 7.74 0.13 -1.81
N GLU A 62 8.42 -0.13 -2.93
CA GLU A 62 8.44 0.77 -4.09
C GLU A 62 7.02 1.01 -4.67
N ARG A 63 6.26 -0.06 -4.91
CA ARG A 63 4.88 0.05 -5.44
C ARG A 63 3.93 0.79 -4.51
N THR A 64 4.02 0.54 -3.20
CA THR A 64 3.19 1.26 -2.22
C THR A 64 3.58 2.72 -2.10
N TRP A 65 4.86 3.05 -2.31
CA TRP A 65 5.34 4.42 -2.31
C TRP A 65 4.82 5.22 -3.52
N ASP A 66 4.79 4.62 -4.71
CA ASP A 66 4.23 5.26 -5.92
C ASP A 66 2.78 5.71 -5.74
N LEU A 67 2.01 5.05 -4.87
CA LEU A 67 0.62 5.42 -4.56
C LEU A 67 0.52 6.73 -3.74
N VAL A 68 1.52 7.02 -2.92
CA VAL A 68 1.42 8.03 -1.83
C VAL A 68 2.52 9.09 -1.84
N HIS A 69 3.56 8.99 -2.69
CA HIS A 69 4.74 9.86 -2.60
C HIS A 69 4.38 11.36 -2.67
N ASP A 70 3.48 11.73 -3.58
CA ASP A 70 3.02 13.13 -3.80
C ASP A 70 2.00 13.63 -2.77
N ARG A 71 1.52 12.75 -1.87
CA ARG A 71 0.49 13.09 -0.88
C ARG A 71 1.08 13.81 0.33
N PRO A 72 0.28 14.62 1.06
CA PRO A 72 0.72 15.22 2.31
C PRO A 72 1.01 14.14 3.37
N GLU A 73 1.91 14.44 4.30
CA GLU A 73 2.31 13.52 5.39
C GLU A 73 1.17 13.24 6.39
N THR A 74 0.15 14.09 6.39
CA THR A 74 -1.09 13.88 7.17
C THR A 74 -2.05 12.92 6.49
N ASP A 75 -1.78 12.47 5.26
CA ASP A 75 -2.62 11.50 4.57
C ASP A 75 -2.53 10.13 5.28
N PRO A 76 -3.66 9.55 5.71
CA PRO A 76 -3.66 8.31 6.48
C PRO A 76 -3.13 7.10 5.69
N VAL A 77 -3.23 7.11 4.35
CA VAL A 77 -2.64 6.06 3.52
C VAL A 77 -1.12 6.22 3.49
N LYS A 78 -0.62 7.45 3.36
CA LYS A 78 0.83 7.72 3.43
C LYS A 78 1.42 7.29 4.77
N GLN A 79 0.75 7.60 5.88
CA GLN A 79 1.18 7.15 7.21
C GLN A 79 1.22 5.63 7.34
N ALA A 80 0.22 4.94 6.79
CA ALA A 80 0.19 3.48 6.79
C ALA A 80 1.33 2.88 5.95
N VAL A 81 1.61 3.44 4.77
CA VAL A 81 2.73 3.01 3.91
C VAL A 81 4.07 3.23 4.59
N VAL A 82 4.30 4.41 5.17
CA VAL A 82 5.57 4.73 5.87
C VAL A 82 5.81 3.77 7.02
N LYS A 83 4.78 3.51 7.86
CA LYS A 83 4.88 2.54 8.95
C LYS A 83 5.20 1.14 8.43
N ALA A 84 4.57 0.73 7.34
CA ALA A 84 4.80 -0.58 6.75
C ALA A 84 6.19 -0.75 6.12
N HIS A 85 6.79 0.34 5.62
CA HIS A 85 8.12 0.30 5.05
C HIS A 85 9.17 -0.09 6.10
N GLU A 86 8.96 0.26 7.37
CA GLU A 86 9.81 -0.20 8.47
C GLU A 86 9.73 -1.73 8.60
N GLU A 87 8.52 -2.30 8.59
CA GLU A 87 8.28 -3.75 8.67
C GLU A 87 8.87 -4.50 7.46
N LEU A 88 8.71 -3.94 6.25
CA LEU A 88 9.26 -4.50 5.01
C LEU A 88 10.79 -4.42 4.97
N ALA A 89 11.39 -3.36 5.51
CA ALA A 89 12.84 -3.23 5.61
C ALA A 89 13.43 -4.29 6.54
N GLU A 90 12.76 -4.61 7.64
CA GLU A 90 13.16 -5.72 8.51
C GLU A 90 12.99 -7.08 7.83
N LEU A 91 11.87 -7.28 7.12
CA LEU A 91 11.59 -8.53 6.39
C LEU A 91 12.60 -8.80 5.25
N GLY A 92 13.02 -7.76 4.54
CA GLY A 92 13.95 -7.85 3.42
C GLY A 92 15.42 -7.96 3.80
N ARG A 93 15.79 -7.84 5.09
CA ARG A 93 17.17 -8.07 5.52
C ARG A 93 17.51 -9.56 5.37
N PRO A 94 18.63 -9.91 4.74
CA PRO A 94 19.11 -11.29 4.74
C PRO A 94 19.31 -11.74 6.19
N LYS A 95 18.81 -12.94 6.55
CA LYS A 95 18.88 -13.52 7.91
C LYS A 95 20.30 -13.98 8.30
N GLY A 96 21.34 -13.20 7.95
CA GLY A 96 22.73 -13.64 7.85
C GLY A 96 23.77 -12.74 8.49
N GLU A 97 23.42 -11.91 9.49
CA GLU A 97 24.40 -11.26 10.39
C GLU A 97 24.16 -11.67 11.85
N ALA A 98 23.94 -12.97 12.06
CA ALA A 98 24.30 -13.63 13.31
C ALA A 98 25.66 -14.32 13.12
N LEU A 99 26.71 -13.52 12.88
CA LEU A 99 28.09 -13.98 13.00
C LEU A 99 28.62 -13.49 14.33
N GLU A 100 28.85 -14.47 15.21
CA GLU A 100 29.85 -14.53 16.28
C GLU A 100 30.70 -13.27 16.48
N GLN A 101 30.59 -12.64 17.66
CA GLN A 101 31.71 -12.09 18.42
C GLN A 101 31.48 -12.25 19.92
#